data_AF-A0A228QKZ6-F1
#
_entry.id   AF-A0A228QKZ6-F1
#
_cell.length_a   1.000
_cell.length_b   1.000
_cell.length_c   1.000
_cell.angle_alpha   90.00
_cell.angle_beta   90.00
_cell.angle_gamma   90.00
#
_symmetry.space_group_name_H-M   'P 1'
#
loop_
_entity.id
_entity.type
_entity.pdbx_description
1 polymer ?
#
loop_
_entity_poly.entity_id
_entity_poly.type
_entity_poly.pdbx_seq_one_letter_code
_entity_poly.pdbx_strand_id
1 'polypeptide(L)'
;MRDPVDHDKLQLLLPLTRAVFLLHENGHDYVAKLQQISRLLGNAIDQIDVLGAFGSMSADEFAKQLAIDWHAVPTDLSEPELLELLDAVCACRGDETLIDYWVRCLSVNTGDDRISDLIFWPEAYFGAAYDGRELAPAEMLEVVLRKRRME
;
A
#
# COMPACT_ATOMS: atom_id res chain seq x y z
N MET A 1 8.29 8.53 10.64
CA MET A 1 7.05 8.63 9.83
C MET A 1 5.77 8.57 10.66
N ARG A 2 4.68 9.22 10.19
CA ARG A 2 3.35 9.19 10.81
C ARG A 2 2.59 7.93 10.38
N ASP A 3 1.87 7.30 11.30
CA ASP A 3 0.98 6.16 11.00
C ASP A 3 -0.18 6.64 10.08
N PRO A 4 -0.35 6.05 8.87
CA PRO A 4 -1.41 6.44 7.95
C PRO A 4 -2.78 5.86 8.32
N VAL A 5 -2.85 4.95 9.28
CA VAL A 5 -4.07 4.25 9.65
C VAL A 5 -4.94 5.14 10.53
N ASP A 6 -6.19 5.36 10.10
CA ASP A 6 -7.22 5.94 10.95
C ASP A 6 -7.64 4.92 12.02
N HIS A 7 -7.08 5.03 13.23
CA HIS A 7 -7.33 4.07 14.31
C HIS A 7 -8.78 4.04 14.77
N ASP A 8 -9.51 5.15 14.67
CA ASP A 8 -10.93 5.20 15.04
C ASP A 8 -11.76 4.40 14.02
N LYS A 9 -11.48 4.56 12.72
CA LYS A 9 -12.07 3.70 11.68
C LYS A 9 -11.65 2.25 11.84
N LEU A 10 -10.37 1.98 12.12
CA LEU A 10 -9.87 0.62 12.26
C LEU A 10 -10.62 -0.14 13.36
N GLN A 11 -10.84 0.48 14.53
CA GLN A 11 -11.58 -0.17 15.62
C GLN A 11 -13.02 -0.56 15.22
N LEU A 12 -13.67 0.23 14.39
CA LEU A 12 -15.01 -0.05 13.87
C LEU A 12 -14.99 -1.10 12.75
N LEU A 13 -13.94 -1.13 11.93
CA LEU A 13 -13.78 -2.05 10.81
C LEU A 13 -13.44 -3.47 11.24
N LEU A 14 -12.55 -3.65 12.23
CA LEU A 14 -12.08 -4.97 12.67
C LEU A 14 -13.19 -6.00 12.92
N PRO A 15 -14.25 -5.72 13.72
CA PRO A 15 -15.32 -6.69 13.92
C PRO A 15 -16.15 -6.95 12.65
N LEU A 16 -16.25 -5.97 11.75
CA LEU A 16 -17.02 -6.10 10.51
C LEU A 16 -16.27 -6.95 9.46
N THR A 17 -14.98 -6.69 9.23
CA THR A 17 -14.18 -7.44 8.26
C THR A 17 -13.98 -8.89 8.70
N ARG A 18 -13.75 -9.14 9.99
CA ARG A 18 -13.70 -10.50 10.55
C ARG A 18 -14.99 -11.26 10.32
N ALA A 19 -16.14 -10.61 10.51
CA ALA A 19 -17.44 -11.22 10.23
C ALA A 19 -17.63 -11.50 8.73
N VAL A 20 -17.21 -10.59 7.85
CA VAL A 20 -17.25 -10.79 6.39
C VAL A 20 -16.40 -11.99 5.99
N PHE A 21 -15.15 -12.08 6.44
CA PHE A 21 -14.25 -13.18 6.10
C PHE A 21 -14.77 -14.52 6.63
N LEU A 22 -15.29 -14.56 7.86
CA LEU A 22 -15.89 -15.77 8.43
C LEU A 22 -17.13 -16.20 7.62
N LEU A 23 -18.00 -15.27 7.24
CA LEU A 23 -19.18 -15.60 6.43
C LEU A 23 -18.76 -16.09 5.04
N HIS A 24 -17.77 -15.46 4.42
CA HIS A 24 -17.21 -15.85 3.14
C HIS A 24 -16.65 -17.28 3.20
N GLU A 25 -15.80 -17.58 4.18
CA GLU A 25 -15.19 -18.91 4.38
C GLU A 25 -16.25 -20.01 4.56
N ASN A 26 -17.37 -19.70 5.21
CA ASN A 26 -18.48 -20.63 5.40
C ASN A 26 -19.48 -20.67 4.22
N GLY A 27 -19.22 -19.95 3.14
CA GLY A 27 -20.12 -19.91 1.97
C GLY A 27 -21.46 -19.21 2.23
N HIS A 28 -21.52 -18.32 3.23
CA HIS A 28 -22.69 -17.54 3.58
C HIS A 28 -22.70 -16.17 2.90
N ASP A 29 -23.87 -15.57 2.77
CA ASP A 29 -24.01 -14.20 2.27
C ASP A 29 -23.51 -13.17 3.30
N TYR A 30 -22.77 -12.17 2.83
CA TYR A 30 -22.19 -11.09 3.64
C TYR A 30 -22.47 -9.69 3.05
N VAL A 31 -23.37 -9.57 2.05
CA VAL A 31 -23.71 -8.27 1.41
C VAL A 31 -24.16 -7.23 2.44
N ALA A 32 -24.97 -7.61 3.42
CA ALA A 32 -25.44 -6.67 4.45
C ALA A 32 -24.28 -6.09 5.29
N LYS A 33 -23.20 -6.87 5.51
CA LYS A 33 -22.00 -6.42 6.22
C LYS A 33 -21.16 -5.49 5.36
N LEU A 34 -21.02 -5.79 4.07
CA LEU A 34 -20.37 -4.88 3.12
C LEU A 34 -21.09 -3.53 3.00
N GLN A 35 -22.42 -3.53 3.05
CA GLN A 35 -23.19 -2.29 3.10
C GLN A 35 -22.95 -1.49 4.40
N GLN A 36 -22.69 -2.16 5.53
CA GLN A 36 -22.32 -1.50 6.79
C GLN A 36 -20.94 -0.87 6.68
N ILE A 37 -19.95 -1.61 6.16
CA ILE A 37 -18.60 -1.11 5.89
C ILE A 37 -18.65 0.07 4.92
N SER A 38 -19.39 -0.05 3.82
CA SER A 38 -19.50 1.01 2.81
C SER A 38 -20.06 2.30 3.38
N ARG A 39 -21.08 2.21 4.24
CA ARG A 39 -21.65 3.37 4.94
C ARG A 39 -20.68 4.00 5.93
N LEU A 40 -19.90 3.18 6.63
CA LEU A 40 -18.87 3.63 7.57
C LEU A 40 -17.76 4.41 6.84
N LEU A 41 -17.34 3.92 5.68
CA LEU A 41 -16.25 4.50 4.90
C LEU A 41 -16.68 5.65 3.98
N GLY A 42 -17.97 5.73 3.65
CA GLY A 42 -18.47 6.65 2.63
C GLY A 42 -18.12 6.24 1.19
N ASN A 43 -17.55 5.04 1.00
CA ASN A 43 -17.13 4.48 -0.29
C ASN A 43 -17.79 3.11 -0.49
N ALA A 44 -18.03 2.71 -1.74
CA ALA A 44 -18.56 1.39 -2.04
C ALA A 44 -17.47 0.33 -1.83
N ILE A 45 -17.75 -0.64 -0.97
CA ILE A 45 -16.98 -1.89 -0.83
C ILE A 45 -17.90 -3.04 -1.22
N ASP A 46 -17.46 -3.87 -2.16
CA ASP A 46 -18.26 -4.94 -2.73
C ASP A 46 -17.61 -6.33 -2.56
N GLN A 47 -18.22 -7.36 -3.17
CA GLN A 47 -17.75 -8.73 -3.05
C GLN A 47 -16.43 -8.97 -3.78
N ILE A 48 -16.14 -8.22 -4.84
CA ILE A 48 -14.89 -8.33 -5.61
C ILE A 48 -13.72 -7.89 -4.73
N ASP A 49 -13.90 -6.85 -3.90
CA ASP A 49 -12.87 -6.42 -2.94
C ASP A 49 -12.52 -7.54 -1.95
N VAL A 50 -13.54 -8.22 -1.42
CA VAL A 50 -13.35 -9.37 -0.53
C VAL A 50 -12.67 -10.53 -1.26
N LEU A 51 -13.10 -10.85 -2.48
CA LEU A 51 -12.50 -11.92 -3.26
C LEU A 51 -11.03 -11.64 -3.61
N GLY A 52 -10.66 -10.38 -3.86
CA GLY A 52 -9.28 -9.98 -4.12
C GLY A 52 -8.39 -10.06 -2.88
N ALA A 53 -8.93 -9.76 -1.71
CA ALA A 53 -8.22 -9.84 -0.42
C ALA A 53 -8.20 -11.27 0.16
N PHE A 54 -9.23 -12.07 -0.10
CA PHE A 54 -9.37 -13.39 0.50
C PHE A 54 -8.33 -14.36 -0.08
N GLY A 55 -7.50 -14.91 0.80
CA GLY A 55 -6.41 -15.82 0.44
C GLY A 55 -5.05 -15.15 0.22
N SER A 56 -5.01 -13.82 0.12
CA SER A 56 -3.77 -13.03 0.08
C SER A 56 -3.48 -12.31 1.41
N MET A 57 -4.52 -11.92 2.15
CA MET A 57 -4.37 -11.24 3.44
C MET A 57 -5.41 -11.70 4.47
N SER A 58 -5.17 -11.37 5.73
CA SER A 58 -6.11 -11.57 6.83
C SER A 58 -7.21 -10.50 6.85
N ALA A 59 -8.30 -10.79 7.58
CA ALA A 59 -9.38 -9.83 7.79
C ALA A 59 -8.94 -8.55 8.52
N ASP A 60 -7.89 -8.65 9.36
CA ASP A 60 -7.34 -7.52 10.10
C ASP A 60 -6.46 -6.64 9.22
N GLU A 61 -5.68 -7.23 8.31
CA GLU A 61 -4.93 -6.51 7.28
C GLU A 61 -5.88 -5.82 6.30
N PHE A 62 -6.94 -6.50 5.88
CA PHE A 62 -7.99 -5.88 5.06
C PHE A 62 -8.64 -4.69 5.77
N ALA A 63 -8.92 -4.80 7.08
CA ALA A 63 -9.42 -3.67 7.87
C ALA A 63 -8.43 -2.50 7.94
N LYS A 64 -7.14 -2.79 8.14
CA LYS A 64 -6.08 -1.76 8.13
C LYS A 64 -6.02 -1.06 6.77
N GLN A 65 -6.05 -1.80 5.68
CA GLN A 65 -6.02 -1.25 4.32
C GLN A 65 -7.21 -0.32 4.06
N LEU A 66 -8.41 -0.69 4.53
CA LEU A 66 -9.62 0.13 4.43
C LEU A 66 -9.59 1.37 5.35
N ALA A 67 -8.81 1.35 6.41
CA ALA A 67 -8.66 2.45 7.35
C ALA A 67 -7.67 3.54 6.87
N ILE A 68 -6.94 3.30 5.78
CA ILE A 68 -6.04 4.27 5.16
C ILE A 68 -6.80 5.13 4.15
N ASP A 69 -6.57 6.45 4.21
CA ASP A 69 -7.05 7.37 3.16
C ASP A 69 -6.04 7.47 2.01
N TRP A 70 -6.22 6.62 1.01
CA TRP A 70 -5.37 6.58 -0.19
C TRP A 70 -5.46 7.82 -1.09
N HIS A 71 -6.41 8.73 -0.85
CA HIS A 71 -6.51 10.01 -1.57
C HIS A 71 -5.76 11.14 -0.86
N ALA A 72 -5.39 10.96 0.41
CA ALA A 72 -4.71 11.95 1.23
C ALA A 72 -3.22 11.62 1.44
N VAL A 73 -2.61 10.89 0.51
CA VAL A 73 -1.18 10.57 0.52
C VAL A 73 -0.36 11.87 0.41
N PRO A 74 0.69 12.08 1.22
CA PRO A 74 1.51 13.29 1.16
C PRO A 74 2.19 13.43 -0.19
N THR A 75 2.30 14.66 -0.70
CA THR A 75 2.82 14.97 -2.05
C THR A 75 3.97 15.97 -2.05
N ASP A 76 4.42 16.36 -0.87
CA ASP A 76 5.42 17.39 -0.59
C ASP A 76 6.58 16.84 0.25
N LEU A 77 6.83 15.53 0.19
CA LEU A 77 7.95 14.90 0.91
C LEU A 77 9.29 15.41 0.38
N SER A 78 10.17 15.76 1.31
CA SER A 78 11.55 16.15 1.04
C SER A 78 12.42 14.96 0.64
N GLU A 79 13.56 15.21 -0.02
CA GLU A 79 14.50 14.14 -0.39
C GLU A 79 14.95 13.27 0.81
N PRO A 80 15.26 13.82 2.00
CA PRO A 80 15.56 13.00 3.18
C PRO A 80 14.40 12.11 3.63
N GLU A 81 13.15 12.58 3.54
CA GLU A 81 11.97 11.79 3.89
C GLU A 81 11.73 10.67 2.88
N LEU A 82 11.93 10.93 1.58
CA LEU A 82 11.88 9.90 0.54
C LEU A 82 12.94 8.83 0.76
N LEU A 83 14.14 9.22 1.18
CA LEU A 83 15.20 8.28 1.53
C LEU A 83 14.85 7.43 2.76
N GLU A 84 14.26 8.04 3.80
CA GLU A 84 13.76 7.32 4.98
C GLU A 84 12.70 6.28 4.58
N LEU A 85 11.78 6.63 3.69
CA LEU A 85 10.78 5.69 3.17
C LEU A 85 11.41 4.53 2.39
N LEU A 86 12.35 4.80 1.49
CA LEU A 86 13.05 3.75 0.74
C LEU A 86 13.83 2.83 1.67
N ASP A 87 14.55 3.37 2.66
CA ASP A 87 15.26 2.55 3.66
C ASP A 87 14.29 1.67 4.44
N ALA A 88 13.15 2.23 4.87
CA ALA A 88 12.13 1.50 5.62
C ALA A 88 11.49 0.36 4.80
N VAL A 89 11.22 0.60 3.51
CA VAL A 89 10.70 -0.42 2.58
C VAL A 89 11.74 -1.52 2.34
N CYS A 90 12.98 -1.15 1.96
CA CYS A 90 14.04 -2.13 1.70
C CYS A 90 14.40 -2.97 2.94
N ALA A 91 14.29 -2.40 4.14
CA ALA A 91 14.53 -3.11 5.39
C ALA A 91 13.28 -3.81 5.96
N CYS A 92 12.16 -3.83 5.25
CA CYS A 92 10.88 -4.43 5.66
C CYS A 92 10.44 -4.00 7.08
N ARG A 93 10.56 -2.71 7.43
CA ARG A 93 10.27 -2.19 8.79
C ARG A 93 8.78 -2.01 9.11
N GLY A 94 7.88 -2.57 8.31
CA GLY A 94 6.42 -2.44 8.45
C GLY A 94 5.70 -3.74 8.07
N ASP A 95 4.40 -3.79 8.34
CA ASP A 95 3.55 -4.80 7.72
C ASP A 95 3.31 -4.47 6.23
N GLU A 96 2.76 -5.43 5.49
CA GLU A 96 2.54 -5.31 4.04
C GLU A 96 1.74 -4.06 3.67
N THR A 97 0.65 -3.79 4.41
CA THR A 97 -0.17 -2.59 4.21
C THR A 97 0.62 -1.29 4.37
N LEU A 98 1.50 -1.23 5.36
CA LEU A 98 2.33 -0.06 5.59
C LEU A 98 3.43 0.10 4.53
N ILE A 99 4.02 -1.01 4.07
CA ILE A 99 4.98 -1.02 2.96
C ILE A 99 4.30 -0.50 1.68
N ASP A 100 3.10 -0.99 1.35
CA ASP A 100 2.33 -0.53 0.18
C ASP A 100 2.04 0.97 0.25
N TYR A 101 1.69 1.48 1.44
CA TYR A 101 1.48 2.90 1.66
C TYR A 101 2.75 3.72 1.40
N TRP A 102 3.92 3.26 1.86
CA TRP A 102 5.19 3.93 1.62
C TRP A 102 5.59 3.91 0.15
N VAL A 103 5.39 2.78 -0.54
CA VAL A 103 5.59 2.67 -1.99
C VAL A 103 4.69 3.66 -2.74
N ARG A 104 3.43 3.81 -2.31
CA ARG A 104 2.52 4.82 -2.89
C ARG A 104 2.99 6.24 -2.64
N CYS A 105 3.46 6.57 -1.44
CA CYS A 105 4.08 7.87 -1.15
C CYS A 105 5.26 8.14 -2.10
N LEU A 106 6.16 7.17 -2.25
CA LEU A 106 7.31 7.26 -3.13
C LEU A 106 6.90 7.50 -4.59
N SER A 107 5.94 6.75 -5.12
CA SER A 107 5.42 6.91 -6.48
C SER A 107 4.87 8.32 -6.71
N VAL A 108 4.00 8.81 -5.83
CA VAL A 108 3.36 10.13 -6.00
C VAL A 108 4.37 11.28 -5.89
N ASN A 109 5.36 11.19 -5.00
CA ASN A 109 6.35 12.25 -4.81
C ASN A 109 7.46 12.26 -5.86
N THR A 110 7.79 11.10 -6.42
CA THR A 110 8.83 10.97 -7.48
C THR A 110 8.26 11.12 -8.88
N GLY A 111 6.95 10.89 -9.06
CA GLY A 111 6.31 10.77 -10.37
C GLY A 111 6.60 9.44 -11.07
N ASP A 112 7.23 8.48 -10.38
CA ASP A 112 7.56 7.19 -10.96
C ASP A 112 6.56 6.10 -10.54
N ASP A 113 5.61 5.80 -11.43
CA ASP A 113 4.63 4.72 -11.23
C ASP A 113 5.25 3.32 -11.19
N ARG A 114 6.52 3.17 -11.62
CA ARG A 114 7.25 1.90 -11.63
C ARG A 114 8.26 1.80 -10.48
N ILE A 115 8.21 2.68 -9.49
CA ILE A 115 9.13 2.64 -8.35
C ILE A 115 9.06 1.32 -7.57
N SER A 116 7.91 0.64 -7.56
CA SER A 116 7.78 -0.71 -6.99
C SER A 116 8.66 -1.71 -7.74
N ASP A 117 8.71 -1.65 -9.08
CA ASP A 117 9.60 -2.49 -9.88
C ASP A 117 11.06 -2.20 -9.51
N LEU A 118 11.44 -0.92 -9.35
CA LEU A 118 12.81 -0.56 -8.97
C LEU A 118 13.24 -1.20 -7.64
N ILE A 119 12.31 -1.25 -6.67
CA ILE A 119 12.58 -1.75 -5.32
C ILE A 119 12.61 -3.29 -5.30
N PHE A 120 11.63 -3.96 -5.92
CA PHE A 120 11.43 -5.41 -5.75
C PHE A 120 11.91 -6.25 -6.94
N TRP A 121 11.97 -5.67 -8.14
CA TRP A 121 12.34 -6.32 -9.40
C TRP A 121 13.18 -5.37 -10.28
N PRO A 122 14.37 -4.95 -9.83
CA PRO A 122 15.20 -3.98 -10.56
C PRO A 122 15.50 -4.44 -12.00
N GLU A 123 15.58 -5.74 -12.25
CA GLU A 123 15.68 -6.31 -13.60
C GLU A 123 14.48 -5.98 -14.50
N ALA A 124 13.27 -5.92 -13.96
CA ALA A 124 12.08 -5.50 -14.69
C ALA A 124 12.08 -3.98 -14.91
N TYR A 125 12.56 -3.21 -13.93
CA TYR A 125 12.65 -1.76 -14.01
C TYR A 125 13.63 -1.29 -15.10
N PHE A 126 14.88 -1.78 -15.06
CA PHE A 126 15.94 -1.40 -16.00
C PHE A 126 15.96 -2.22 -17.30
N GLY A 127 15.33 -3.40 -17.31
CA GLY A 127 15.35 -4.31 -18.45
C GLY A 127 16.77 -4.73 -18.82
N ALA A 128 17.09 -4.70 -20.11
CA ALA A 128 18.40 -5.12 -20.64
C ALA A 128 19.59 -4.25 -20.15
N ALA A 129 19.31 -3.06 -19.58
CA ALA A 129 20.34 -2.19 -19.02
C ALA A 129 20.71 -2.54 -17.57
N TYR A 130 20.02 -3.50 -16.95
CA TYR A 130 20.35 -3.93 -15.59
C TYR A 130 21.69 -4.65 -15.54
N ASP A 131 22.57 -4.20 -14.66
CA ASP A 131 23.92 -4.76 -14.46
C ASP A 131 23.96 -5.86 -13.39
N GLY A 132 22.81 -6.21 -12.79
CA GLY A 132 22.68 -7.29 -11.82
C GLY A 132 23.11 -6.92 -10.40
N ARG A 133 23.51 -5.67 -10.15
CA ARG A 133 23.96 -5.24 -8.82
C ARG A 133 22.80 -4.87 -7.92
N GLU A 134 22.94 -5.14 -6.64
CA GLU A 134 22.04 -4.61 -5.63
C GLU A 134 22.19 -3.08 -5.53
N LEU A 135 21.07 -2.37 -5.49
CA LEU A 135 21.03 -0.92 -5.35
C LEU A 135 20.82 -0.54 -3.88
N ALA A 136 21.60 0.42 -3.39
CA ALA A 136 21.30 1.04 -2.10
C ALA A 136 20.08 1.98 -2.23
N PRO A 137 19.29 2.22 -1.15
CA PRO A 137 18.17 3.16 -1.16
C PRO A 137 18.49 4.55 -1.74
N ALA A 138 19.68 5.08 -1.44
CA ALA A 138 20.14 6.36 -1.97
C ALA A 138 20.34 6.34 -3.49
N GLU A 139 20.81 5.22 -4.06
CA GLU A 139 20.99 5.07 -5.50
C GLU A 139 19.64 4.93 -6.20
N MET A 140 18.70 4.18 -5.62
CA MET A 140 17.33 4.09 -6.10
C MET A 140 16.67 5.47 -6.16
N LEU A 141 16.84 6.28 -5.11
CA LEU A 141 16.31 7.64 -5.06
C LEU A 141 16.93 8.54 -6.13
N GLU A 142 18.25 8.46 -6.34
CA GLU A 142 18.92 9.22 -7.40
C GLU A 142 18.36 8.89 -8.79
N VAL A 143 18.11 7.60 -9.06
CA VAL A 143 17.55 7.13 -10.34
C VAL A 143 16.21 7.79 -10.63
N VAL A 144 15.27 7.74 -9.68
CA VAL A 144 13.91 8.28 -9.89
C VAL A 144 13.87 9.80 -9.92
N LEU A 145 14.68 10.48 -9.10
CA LEU A 145 14.79 11.94 -9.13
C LEU A 145 15.46 12.45 -10.42
N ARG A 146 16.45 11.71 -10.94
CA ARG A 146 17.09 12.05 -12.20
C ARG A 146 16.12 11.91 -13.38
N LYS A 147 15.29 10.85 -13.40
CA LYS A 147 14.26 10.65 -14.42
C LYS A 147 13.25 11.81 -14.42
N ARG A 148 12.72 12.18 -13.24
CA ARG A 148 11.80 13.32 -13.06
C ARG A 148 12.34 14.65 -13.60
N ARG A 149 13.65 14.90 -13.49
CA ARG A 149 14.28 16.14 -14.01
C ARG A 149 14.40 16.18 -15.53
N MET A 150 14.24 15.06 -16.23
CA MET A 150 14.32 14.97 -17.69
C MET A 150 12.96 15.04 -18.38
N GLU A 151 11.86 14.96 -17.63
CA GLU A 151 10.47 15.09 -18.08
C GLU A 151 9.98 16.54 -17.94
#